data_AF-A0A1F3YC70-F1
#
_entry.id   AF-A0A1F3YC70-F1
#
_cell.length_a   1.000
_cell.length_b   1.000
_cell.length_c   1.000
_cell.angle_alpha   90.00
_cell.angle_beta   90.00
_cell.angle_gamma   90.00
#
_symmetry.space_group_name_H-M   'P 1'
#
loop_
_entity.id
_entity.type
_entity.pdbx_description
1 polymer ?
#
loop_
_entity_poly.entity_id
_entity_poly.type
_entity_poly.pdbx_seq_one_letter_code
_entity_poly.pdbx_strand_id
1 'polypeptide(L)'
;MKPTLFFGLFCFFTLAAAVFGTGRPAFADGNCVTRFLVEMSARHTDPKRAPVLINTKMNFENTDWITETVRTVRNDYFVSAKTPSEFQSYLKNYISATRSFDQDFRSGSVSANLRNVLKKQHSVMVHGEDGTSLYQGTTRKTGTITSGRFVSETGNVISTATIDLKVGRGWNQSRMAPPVGLPGPFPEHGEIWNLWFNEIAESAKAKGLNPEDVMPKNFGFKGGVGHRYPAFFHQHLYINRMAEIMGHIENCLLRTHPSTPLNDVLVLLADYYQVGINAHLFERVNNSLLMNQMNYFLHYIGLRGISHGSLDYLALYKVPEDFRGIFIKAVIERNPGIGR
;
A
#
# COMPACT_ATOMS: atom_id res chain seq x y z
N MET A 1 58.89 23.79 -38.55
CA MET A 1 57.89 24.69 -39.18
C MET A 1 57.53 24.13 -40.55
N LYS A 2 56.22 23.95 -40.80
CA LYS A 2 55.52 23.29 -41.95
C LYS A 2 55.87 21.80 -42.20
N PRO A 3 54.98 20.95 -42.77
CA PRO A 3 53.57 21.13 -43.19
C PRO A 3 52.58 19.99 -42.82
N THR A 4 51.30 20.30 -43.06
CA THR A 4 50.11 19.52 -43.48
C THR A 4 50.23 18.03 -43.86
N LEU A 5 49.30 17.19 -43.39
CA LEU A 5 48.71 15.98 -44.05
C LEU A 5 47.48 15.54 -43.21
N PHE A 6 46.23 15.53 -43.70
CA PHE A 6 45.53 14.59 -44.62
C PHE A 6 44.65 13.54 -43.89
N PHE A 7 43.34 13.60 -44.22
CA PHE A 7 42.31 12.53 -44.27
C PHE A 7 41.85 11.77 -43.02
N GLY A 8 40.52 11.62 -42.92
CA GLY A 8 39.89 10.63 -42.05
C GLY A 8 38.39 10.82 -41.86
N LEU A 9 37.60 10.57 -42.91
CA LEU A 9 36.15 10.36 -42.81
C LEU A 9 35.91 9.07 -42.01
N PHE A 10 35.24 9.13 -40.85
CA PHE A 10 34.75 7.94 -40.14
C PHE A 10 33.34 8.17 -39.61
N CYS A 11 32.41 7.37 -40.13
CA CYS A 11 31.12 7.09 -39.52
C CYS A 11 31.33 6.55 -38.10
N PHE A 12 30.57 7.06 -37.12
CA PHE A 12 30.36 6.34 -35.87
C PHE A 12 28.90 6.38 -35.43
N PHE A 13 28.44 5.19 -35.07
CA PHE A 13 27.17 4.85 -34.45
C PHE A 13 26.97 5.53 -33.10
N THR A 14 25.69 5.66 -32.76
CA THR A 14 25.08 5.82 -31.43
C THR A 14 25.81 5.09 -30.28
N LEU A 15 25.97 5.78 -29.14
CA LEU A 15 25.72 5.16 -27.84
C LEU A 15 25.43 6.24 -26.76
N ALA A 16 24.28 6.10 -26.13
CA ALA A 16 23.90 6.81 -24.91
C ALA A 16 24.77 6.35 -23.73
N ALA A 17 25.29 7.29 -22.95
CA ALA A 17 25.86 7.01 -21.63
C ALA A 17 24.89 7.53 -20.57
N ALA A 18 24.19 6.59 -19.94
CA ALA A 18 23.33 6.81 -18.79
C ALA A 18 24.18 7.10 -17.55
N VAL A 19 23.86 8.19 -16.85
CA VAL A 19 24.33 8.44 -15.49
C VAL A 19 23.31 7.82 -14.53
N PHE A 20 23.54 6.56 -14.15
CA PHE A 20 22.89 5.92 -13.00
C PHE A 20 23.83 6.01 -11.80
N GLY A 21 23.67 7.07 -11.01
CA GLY A 21 24.11 7.12 -9.62
C GLY A 21 22.90 6.95 -8.73
N THR A 22 22.40 5.72 -8.57
CA THR A 22 21.38 5.40 -7.58
C THR A 22 21.99 4.51 -6.51
N GLY A 23 21.90 4.95 -5.26
CA GLY A 23 22.27 4.17 -4.09
C GLY A 23 21.62 2.80 -4.15
N ARG A 24 22.45 1.76 -4.24
CA ARG A 24 22.02 0.38 -4.07
C ARG A 24 21.64 0.16 -2.60
N PRO A 25 20.55 -0.57 -2.30
CA PRO A 25 20.45 -1.23 -1.02
C PRO A 25 21.60 -2.24 -0.92
N ALA A 26 22.36 -2.18 0.17
CA ALA A 26 23.35 -3.21 0.50
C ALA A 26 22.60 -4.45 1.00
N PHE A 27 22.54 -5.50 0.19
CA PHE A 27 21.95 -6.78 0.56
C PHE A 27 23.04 -7.65 1.18
N ALA A 28 22.94 -7.89 2.49
CA ALA A 28 23.85 -8.75 3.24
C ALA A 28 23.32 -10.20 3.27
N ASP A 29 24.23 -11.08 2.86
CA ASP A 29 24.42 -12.50 3.21
C ASP A 29 23.35 -13.55 2.88
N GLY A 30 23.79 -14.44 1.98
CA GLY A 30 23.08 -15.64 1.55
C GLY A 30 23.24 -16.79 2.53
N ASN A 31 22.15 -17.55 2.68
CA ASN A 31 22.15 -19.02 2.67
C ASN A 31 20.74 -19.65 2.83
N CYS A 32 19.66 -18.94 2.44
CA CYS A 32 18.31 -19.54 2.39
C CYS A 32 17.52 -19.24 1.10
N VAL A 33 18.15 -18.60 0.10
CA VAL A 33 17.43 -17.94 -1.02
C VAL A 33 17.27 -18.82 -2.27
N THR A 34 18.05 -19.89 -2.41
CA THR A 34 18.19 -20.59 -3.71
C THR A 34 16.96 -21.41 -4.12
N ARG A 35 16.04 -21.74 -3.20
CA ARG A 35 14.82 -22.51 -3.54
C ARG A 35 13.62 -21.64 -3.93
N PHE A 36 13.63 -20.35 -3.60
CA PHE A 36 12.54 -19.41 -3.90
C PHE A 36 12.54 -18.86 -5.34
N LEU A 37 13.66 -19.00 -6.04
CA LEU A 37 13.89 -18.39 -7.37
C LEU A 37 13.13 -19.09 -8.52
N VAL A 38 12.55 -20.27 -8.32
CA VAL A 38 11.94 -21.08 -9.39
C VAL A 38 10.40 -20.95 -9.46
N GLU A 39 9.74 -20.42 -8.43
CA GLU A 39 8.27 -20.48 -8.36
C GLU A 39 7.53 -19.33 -9.06
N MET A 40 8.10 -18.13 -9.16
CA MET A 40 7.43 -17.02 -9.85
C MET A 40 7.46 -17.17 -11.37
N SER A 41 8.55 -17.72 -11.92
CA SER A 41 8.68 -17.97 -13.37
C SER A 41 7.59 -18.88 -13.95
N ALA A 42 7.05 -19.80 -13.14
CA ALA A 42 5.94 -20.68 -13.54
C ALA A 42 4.55 -20.06 -13.34
N ARG A 43 4.45 -18.93 -12.61
CA ARG A 43 3.19 -18.27 -12.23
C ARG A 43 2.95 -16.95 -12.95
N HIS A 44 3.82 -16.54 -13.87
CA HIS A 44 3.57 -15.36 -14.70
C HIS A 44 2.30 -15.56 -15.51
N THR A 45 1.23 -14.90 -15.06
CA THR A 45 0.08 -14.62 -15.89
C THR A 45 0.57 -13.78 -17.05
N ASP A 46 0.39 -14.26 -18.29
CA ASP A 46 0.43 -13.44 -19.49
C ASP A 46 -0.15 -12.05 -19.15
N PRO A 47 0.58 -10.93 -19.33
CA PRO A 47 0.08 -9.61 -18.97
C PRO A 47 -1.25 -9.25 -19.67
N LYS A 48 -1.61 -9.98 -20.73
CA LYS A 48 -2.91 -9.88 -21.41
C LYS A 48 -4.03 -10.65 -20.70
N ARG A 49 -3.72 -11.58 -19.79
CA ARG A 49 -4.68 -12.36 -18.99
C ARG A 49 -4.84 -11.74 -17.61
N ALA A 50 -6.06 -11.33 -17.29
CA ALA A 50 -6.39 -10.83 -15.96
C ALA A 50 -6.16 -11.93 -14.89
N PRO A 51 -5.78 -11.55 -13.65
CA PRO A 51 -5.68 -12.50 -12.55
C PRO A 51 -6.98 -13.28 -12.37
N VAL A 52 -6.86 -14.55 -11.96
CA VAL A 52 -8.00 -15.45 -11.67
C VAL A 52 -9.04 -14.78 -10.75
N LEU A 53 -8.56 -13.91 -9.85
CA LEU A 53 -9.38 -13.08 -8.95
C LEU A 53 -10.47 -12.29 -9.69
N ILE A 54 -10.10 -11.59 -10.76
CA ILE A 54 -10.97 -10.65 -11.49
C ILE A 54 -12.11 -11.40 -12.20
N ASN A 55 -11.83 -12.61 -12.71
CA ASN A 55 -12.74 -13.34 -13.58
C ASN A 55 -13.58 -14.41 -12.88
N THR A 56 -13.16 -14.94 -11.72
CA THR A 56 -13.81 -16.12 -11.12
C THR A 56 -14.06 -16.05 -9.61
N LYS A 57 -13.37 -15.18 -8.87
CA LYS A 57 -13.45 -15.17 -7.39
C LYS A 57 -14.16 -13.96 -6.79
N MET A 58 -14.22 -12.84 -7.49
CA MET A 58 -14.96 -11.65 -7.04
C MET A 58 -16.46 -11.76 -7.35
N ASN A 59 -17.16 -12.65 -6.64
CA ASN A 59 -18.62 -12.70 -6.60
C ASN A 59 -19.09 -12.46 -5.15
N PHE A 60 -20.18 -11.71 -4.96
CA PHE A 60 -20.84 -11.49 -3.67
C PHE A 60 -21.25 -12.77 -2.96
N GLU A 61 -21.42 -13.86 -3.71
CA GLU A 61 -21.79 -15.17 -3.19
C GLU A 61 -20.55 -15.98 -2.73
N ASN A 62 -19.34 -15.55 -3.09
CA ASN A 62 -18.11 -16.22 -2.69
C ASN A 62 -17.69 -15.76 -1.28
N THR A 63 -18.23 -16.45 -0.27
CA THR A 63 -17.95 -16.19 1.15
C THR A 63 -16.49 -16.37 1.51
N ASP A 64 -15.77 -17.26 0.82
CA ASP A 64 -14.35 -17.49 1.08
C ASP A 64 -13.54 -16.23 0.70
N TRP A 65 -13.76 -15.69 -0.51
CA TRP A 65 -13.11 -14.44 -0.95
C TRP A 65 -13.45 -13.26 -0.03
N ILE A 66 -14.72 -13.12 0.38
CA ILE A 66 -15.14 -12.03 1.28
C ILE A 66 -14.41 -12.16 2.62
N THR A 67 -14.43 -13.35 3.22
CA THR A 67 -13.77 -13.63 4.50
C THR A 67 -12.24 -13.43 4.39
N GLU A 68 -11.67 -13.76 3.24
CA GLU A 68 -10.24 -13.63 2.94
C GLU A 68 -9.76 -12.18 2.82
N THR A 69 -10.57 -11.33 2.18
CA THR A 69 -10.10 -10.07 1.59
C THR A 69 -10.72 -8.86 2.29
N VAL A 70 -11.91 -9.03 2.86
CA VAL A 70 -12.72 -7.99 3.48
C VAL A 70 -12.92 -8.34 4.94
N ARG A 71 -12.23 -7.62 5.83
CA ARG A 71 -12.43 -7.80 7.27
C ARG A 71 -13.88 -7.47 7.62
N THR A 72 -14.53 -8.39 8.31
CA THR A 72 -15.72 -8.07 9.10
C THR A 72 -15.46 -8.36 10.57
N VAL A 73 -16.02 -7.53 11.45
CA VAL A 73 -15.71 -7.52 12.88
C VAL A 73 -16.22 -8.79 13.59
N ARG A 74 -17.04 -9.60 12.91
CA ARG A 74 -17.58 -10.88 13.38
C ARG A 74 -17.75 -11.81 12.18
N ASN A 75 -17.00 -12.90 12.14
CA ASN A 75 -17.09 -13.94 11.10
C ASN A 75 -18.51 -14.53 10.99
N ASP A 76 -19.31 -14.39 12.05
CA ASP A 76 -20.64 -14.92 12.27
C ASP A 76 -21.77 -14.15 11.53
N TYR A 77 -21.48 -12.99 10.93
CA TYR A 77 -22.50 -12.21 10.18
C TYR A 77 -22.74 -12.69 8.74
N PHE A 78 -21.86 -13.52 8.16
CA PHE A 78 -21.90 -13.86 6.74
C PHE A 78 -22.81 -15.03 6.37
N VAL A 79 -23.15 -15.87 7.34
CA VAL A 79 -23.87 -17.14 7.08
C VAL A 79 -25.40 -16.95 7.07
N SER A 80 -25.90 -15.71 7.05
CA SER A 80 -27.36 -15.46 6.99
C SER A 80 -27.75 -14.56 5.82
N ALA A 81 -28.93 -14.83 5.25
CA ALA A 81 -29.56 -14.13 4.12
C ALA A 81 -29.93 -12.65 4.39
N LYS A 82 -29.21 -11.96 5.28
CA LYS A 82 -29.47 -10.60 5.76
C LYS A 82 -28.20 -9.76 5.85
N THR A 83 -27.31 -9.83 4.86
CA THR A 83 -26.20 -8.86 4.78
C THR A 83 -26.80 -7.45 4.64
N PRO A 84 -26.46 -6.48 5.51
CA PRO A 84 -26.97 -5.12 5.40
C PRO A 84 -26.68 -4.52 4.02
N SER A 85 -27.62 -3.75 3.48
CA SER A 85 -27.48 -3.10 2.15
C SER A 85 -26.19 -2.28 2.04
N GLU A 86 -25.78 -1.62 3.12
CA GLU A 86 -24.52 -0.86 3.20
C GLU A 86 -23.28 -1.73 2.96
N PHE A 87 -23.26 -2.96 3.48
CA PHE A 87 -22.15 -3.87 3.29
C PHE A 87 -22.14 -4.45 1.86
N GLN A 88 -23.32 -4.67 1.27
CA GLN A 88 -23.41 -5.05 -0.14
C GLN A 88 -22.89 -3.93 -1.05
N SER A 89 -23.24 -2.67 -0.77
CA SER A 89 -22.68 -1.51 -1.49
C SER A 89 -21.17 -1.41 -1.32
N TYR A 90 -20.65 -1.64 -0.11
CA TYR A 90 -19.20 -1.72 0.12
C TYR A 90 -18.53 -2.75 -0.77
N LEU A 91 -19.03 -4.00 -0.79
CA LEU A 91 -18.45 -5.05 -1.60
C LEU A 91 -18.51 -4.70 -3.09
N LYS A 92 -19.62 -4.11 -3.56
CA LYS A 92 -19.78 -3.70 -4.95
C LYS A 92 -18.71 -2.70 -5.33
N ASN A 93 -18.57 -1.66 -4.52
CA ASN A 93 -17.57 -0.62 -4.71
C ASN A 93 -16.14 -1.16 -4.63
N TYR A 94 -15.86 -2.10 -3.72
CA TYR A 94 -14.56 -2.75 -3.58
C TYR A 94 -14.19 -3.56 -4.84
N ILE A 95 -15.12 -4.36 -5.36
CA ILE A 95 -14.91 -5.15 -6.60
C ILE A 95 -14.69 -4.20 -7.78
N SER A 96 -15.53 -3.19 -7.93
CA SER A 96 -15.40 -2.17 -8.97
C SER A 96 -14.07 -1.41 -8.90
N ALA A 97 -13.63 -1.00 -7.71
CA ALA A 97 -12.34 -0.35 -7.53
C ALA A 97 -11.18 -1.28 -7.93
N THR A 98 -11.29 -2.58 -7.61
CA THR A 98 -10.27 -3.57 -8.01
C THR A 98 -10.19 -3.74 -9.52
N ARG A 99 -11.35 -3.81 -10.20
CA ARG A 99 -11.42 -3.91 -11.67
C ARG A 99 -10.86 -2.66 -12.34
N SER A 100 -11.21 -1.49 -11.81
CA SER A 100 -10.66 -0.20 -12.25
C SER A 100 -9.13 -0.17 -12.09
N PHE A 101 -8.61 -0.68 -10.98
CA PHE A 101 -7.17 -0.78 -10.76
C PHE A 101 -6.49 -1.77 -11.71
N ASP A 102 -7.07 -2.94 -11.94
CA ASP A 102 -6.52 -3.95 -12.85
C ASP A 102 -6.28 -3.38 -14.26
N GLN A 103 -7.24 -2.62 -14.78
CA GLN A 103 -7.13 -1.96 -16.08
C GLN A 103 -5.95 -0.99 -16.11
N ASP A 104 -5.84 -0.15 -15.07
CA ASP A 104 -4.75 0.83 -14.97
C ASP A 104 -3.40 0.12 -14.78
N PHE A 105 -3.31 -0.89 -13.91
CA PHE A 105 -2.07 -1.63 -13.62
C PHE A 105 -1.54 -2.38 -14.84
N ARG A 106 -2.38 -3.13 -15.55
CA ARG A 106 -1.94 -3.87 -16.74
C ARG A 106 -1.48 -2.99 -17.89
N SER A 107 -1.79 -1.69 -17.87
CA SER A 107 -1.19 -0.73 -18.81
C SER A 107 0.31 -0.47 -18.55
N GLY A 108 0.82 -0.81 -17.36
CA GLY A 108 2.19 -0.55 -16.94
C GLY A 108 2.55 0.93 -16.82
N SER A 109 1.55 1.76 -16.50
CA SER A 109 1.66 3.23 -16.39
C SER A 109 1.10 3.79 -15.08
N VAL A 110 0.78 2.94 -14.10
CA VAL A 110 0.27 3.38 -12.79
C VAL A 110 1.29 4.22 -12.07
N SER A 111 2.57 3.84 -12.07
CA SER A 111 3.62 4.65 -11.40
C SER A 111 3.65 6.09 -11.91
N ALA A 112 3.58 6.28 -13.24
CA ALA A 112 3.56 7.59 -13.88
C ALA A 112 2.28 8.39 -13.59
N ASN A 113 1.16 7.72 -13.29
CA ASN A 113 -0.15 8.34 -13.09
C ASN A 113 -0.75 8.04 -11.70
N LEU A 114 0.07 7.72 -10.70
CA LEU A 114 -0.39 7.12 -9.45
C LEU A 114 -1.44 7.98 -8.75
N ARG A 115 -1.23 9.30 -8.74
CA ARG A 115 -2.18 10.27 -8.18
C ARG A 115 -3.58 10.13 -8.79
N ASN A 116 -3.68 10.03 -10.11
CA ASN A 116 -4.95 9.92 -10.82
C ASN A 116 -5.61 8.56 -10.56
N VAL A 117 -4.81 7.49 -10.56
CA VAL A 117 -5.27 6.12 -10.27
C VAL A 117 -5.83 6.02 -8.85
N LEU A 118 -5.13 6.58 -7.85
CA LEU A 118 -5.60 6.62 -6.46
C LEU A 118 -6.90 7.42 -6.32
N LYS A 119 -7.00 8.59 -6.97
CA LYS A 119 -8.23 9.40 -6.94
C LYS A 119 -9.42 8.68 -7.57
N LYS A 120 -9.21 8.07 -8.75
CA LYS A 120 -10.22 7.29 -9.47
C LYS A 120 -10.72 6.13 -8.60
N GLN A 121 -9.82 5.32 -8.06
CA GLN A 121 -10.21 4.21 -7.19
C GLN A 121 -10.88 4.67 -5.90
N HIS A 122 -10.35 5.70 -5.23
CA HIS A 122 -11.01 6.24 -4.04
C HIS A 122 -12.43 6.71 -4.37
N SER A 123 -12.64 7.37 -5.51
CA SER A 123 -13.98 7.78 -5.94
C SER A 123 -14.90 6.59 -6.12
N VAL A 124 -14.44 5.53 -6.80
CA VAL A 124 -15.21 4.28 -6.96
C VAL A 124 -15.49 3.59 -5.62
N MET A 125 -14.53 3.56 -4.70
CA MET A 125 -14.75 2.95 -3.37
C MET A 125 -15.82 3.69 -2.55
N VAL A 126 -15.86 5.02 -2.65
CA VAL A 126 -16.77 5.87 -1.86
C VAL A 126 -18.14 6.00 -2.52
N HIS A 127 -18.23 6.14 -3.84
CA HIS A 127 -19.48 6.43 -4.54
C HIS A 127 -19.95 5.34 -5.51
N GLY A 128 -19.18 4.25 -5.67
CA GLY A 128 -19.41 3.28 -6.73
C GLY A 128 -19.04 3.81 -8.11
N GLU A 129 -19.14 2.95 -9.13
CA GLU A 129 -18.94 3.35 -10.54
C GLU A 129 -20.05 4.28 -11.05
N ASP A 130 -21.26 4.11 -10.53
CA ASP A 130 -22.43 4.90 -10.90
C ASP A 130 -22.49 6.29 -10.23
N GLY A 131 -21.61 6.54 -9.26
CA GLY A 131 -21.59 7.78 -8.48
C GLY A 131 -22.73 7.90 -7.45
N THR A 132 -23.58 6.88 -7.30
CA THR A 132 -24.78 6.89 -6.45
C THR A 132 -24.74 5.84 -5.33
N SER A 133 -23.91 4.81 -5.48
CA SER A 133 -23.71 3.74 -4.51
C SER A 133 -22.78 4.18 -3.37
N LEU A 134 -23.27 5.10 -2.54
CA LEU A 134 -22.46 5.76 -1.51
C LEU A 134 -22.14 4.81 -0.33
N TYR A 135 -20.84 4.55 -0.12
CA TYR A 135 -20.33 3.84 1.05
C TYR A 135 -19.92 4.83 2.14
N GLN A 136 -20.64 4.82 3.27
CA GLN A 136 -20.40 5.74 4.40
C GLN A 136 -19.36 5.22 5.41
N GLY A 137 -18.91 3.98 5.24
CA GLY A 137 -18.11 3.31 6.27
C GLY A 137 -18.89 3.14 7.57
N THR A 138 -18.15 3.04 8.67
CA THR A 138 -18.69 2.88 10.02
C THR A 138 -19.07 4.21 10.69
N THR A 139 -18.89 5.33 10.00
CA THR A 139 -19.15 6.68 10.50
C THR A 139 -20.55 7.13 10.11
N ARG A 140 -21.44 7.28 11.10
CA ARG A 140 -22.82 7.79 10.95
C ARG A 140 -22.91 9.27 10.51
N LYS A 141 -21.79 9.94 10.24
CA LYS A 141 -21.77 11.34 9.80
C LYS A 141 -22.07 11.40 8.30
N THR A 142 -23.27 11.88 8.00
CA THR A 142 -23.84 12.22 6.68
C THR A 142 -23.20 13.46 6.02
N GLY A 143 -22.02 13.88 6.46
CA GLY A 143 -21.30 14.98 5.82
C GLY A 143 -20.92 14.62 4.39
N THR A 144 -20.83 15.61 3.51
CA THR A 144 -20.43 15.46 2.10
C THR A 144 -19.03 14.84 2.03
N ILE A 145 -18.94 13.53 1.83
CA ILE A 145 -17.65 12.84 1.68
C ILE A 145 -17.03 13.33 0.38
N THR A 146 -15.86 13.97 0.45
CA THR A 146 -15.23 14.48 -0.76
C THR A 146 -14.50 13.35 -1.47
N SER A 147 -15.15 12.73 -2.44
CA SER A 147 -14.56 11.64 -3.21
C SER A 147 -13.52 12.14 -4.21
N GLY A 148 -12.43 11.38 -4.40
CA GLY A 148 -11.46 11.63 -5.47
C GLY A 148 -10.58 12.87 -5.23
N ARG A 149 -10.52 13.36 -3.99
CA ARG A 149 -9.65 14.47 -3.61
C ARG A 149 -8.75 14.09 -2.45
N PHE A 150 -7.50 14.52 -2.53
CA PHE A 150 -6.59 14.37 -1.40
C PHE A 150 -6.93 15.34 -0.29
N VAL A 151 -6.54 15.01 0.93
CA VAL A 151 -6.69 15.87 2.12
C VAL A 151 -6.05 17.25 1.90
N SER A 152 -4.92 17.30 1.19
CA SER A 152 -4.28 18.56 0.80
C SER A 152 -5.13 19.46 -0.10
N GLU A 153 -6.14 18.91 -0.78
CA GLU A 153 -7.00 19.61 -1.74
C GLU A 153 -8.33 20.04 -1.12
N THR A 154 -8.70 19.49 0.03
CA THR A 154 -9.98 19.76 0.71
C THR A 154 -9.82 20.61 1.96
N GLY A 155 -8.64 20.59 2.59
CA GLY A 155 -8.42 21.22 3.90
C GLY A 155 -9.07 20.46 5.06
N ASN A 156 -9.80 19.37 4.79
CA ASN A 156 -10.40 18.49 5.80
C ASN A 156 -9.36 17.45 6.22
N VAL A 157 -8.53 17.81 7.21
CA VAL A 157 -7.38 17.01 7.63
C VAL A 157 -7.69 16.22 8.89
N ILE A 158 -7.60 14.89 8.81
CA ILE A 158 -7.33 14.07 10.00
C ILE A 158 -5.84 14.22 10.29
N SER A 159 -5.49 15.01 11.29
CA SER A 159 -4.09 15.27 11.66
C SER A 159 -3.54 14.20 12.62
N THR A 160 -4.42 13.49 13.31
CA THR A 160 -4.04 12.51 14.33
C THR A 160 -5.00 11.31 14.35
N ALA A 161 -4.45 10.15 14.68
CA ALA A 161 -5.17 8.94 15.02
C ALA A 161 -4.77 8.50 16.43
N THR A 162 -5.65 7.82 17.17
CA THR A 162 -5.38 7.40 18.56
C THR A 162 -5.55 5.90 18.69
N ILE A 163 -4.54 5.22 19.25
CA ILE A 163 -4.50 3.78 19.54
C ILE A 163 -4.61 3.58 21.06
N ASP A 164 -5.76 3.08 21.52
CA ASP A 164 -6.00 2.85 22.95
C ASP A 164 -5.42 1.52 23.44
N LEU A 165 -4.30 1.53 24.18
CA LEU A 165 -3.68 0.27 24.65
C LEU A 165 -4.45 -0.42 25.80
N LYS A 166 -5.49 0.23 26.36
CA LYS A 166 -6.34 -0.36 27.40
C LYS A 166 -7.42 -1.25 26.80
N VAL A 167 -7.37 -2.53 27.16
CA VAL A 167 -8.39 -3.52 26.82
C VAL A 167 -9.75 -3.11 27.41
N GLY A 168 -10.74 -2.91 26.54
CA GLY A 168 -12.14 -2.83 26.95
C GLY A 168 -12.69 -1.42 27.10
N ARG A 169 -13.14 -0.85 25.98
CA ARG A 169 -14.47 -0.22 25.86
C ARG A 169 -14.80 -0.06 24.38
N GLY A 170 -16.07 -0.29 24.04
CA GLY A 170 -16.55 -0.39 22.67
C GLY A 170 -16.20 0.79 21.78
N TRP A 171 -16.24 0.51 20.48
CA TRP A 171 -16.05 1.43 19.36
C TRP A 171 -16.56 2.86 19.64
N ASN A 172 -15.64 3.83 19.75
CA ASN A 172 -15.93 5.24 19.57
C ASN A 172 -15.13 5.72 18.36
N GLN A 173 -15.79 6.34 17.39
CA GLN A 173 -15.24 6.65 16.05
C GLN A 173 -14.03 7.60 16.07
N SER A 174 -13.68 8.19 17.23
CA SER A 174 -12.49 9.01 17.44
C SER A 174 -11.27 8.24 17.95
N ARG A 175 -11.38 6.94 18.26
CA ARG A 175 -10.31 6.12 18.84
C ARG A 175 -10.26 4.74 18.19
N MET A 176 -9.13 4.42 17.57
CA MET A 176 -8.87 3.09 17.04
C MET A 176 -8.56 2.16 18.22
N ALA A 177 -9.48 1.27 18.56
CA ALA A 177 -9.23 0.24 19.57
C ALA A 177 -8.32 -0.84 18.94
N PRO A 178 -7.07 -0.99 19.40
CA PRO A 178 -6.17 -1.99 18.87
C PRO A 178 -6.73 -3.40 19.08
N PRO A 179 -6.37 -4.35 18.20
CA PRO A 179 -6.51 -5.76 18.51
C PRO A 179 -5.98 -6.06 19.93
N VAL A 180 -6.70 -6.91 20.66
CA VAL A 180 -6.22 -7.41 21.95
C VAL A 180 -4.85 -8.05 21.75
N GLY A 181 -3.84 -7.60 22.49
CA GLY A 181 -2.48 -8.14 22.38
C GLY A 181 -1.64 -7.57 21.23
N LEU A 182 -1.91 -6.34 20.78
CA LEU A 182 -1.06 -5.65 19.80
C LEU A 182 0.41 -5.64 20.28
N PRO A 183 1.37 -6.22 19.52
CA PRO A 183 2.73 -6.42 20.00
C PRO A 183 3.51 -5.10 20.05
N GLY A 184 4.01 -4.77 21.24
CA GLY A 184 4.92 -3.64 21.46
C GLY A 184 6.30 -3.82 20.80
N PRO A 185 7.27 -2.93 21.06
CA PRO A 185 7.19 -1.84 22.04
C PRO A 185 6.36 -0.65 21.54
N PHE A 186 5.94 0.22 22.47
CA PHE A 186 5.18 1.44 22.24
C PHE A 186 5.87 2.61 22.97
N PRO A 187 5.74 3.86 22.49
CA PRO A 187 6.27 5.02 23.20
C PRO A 187 5.65 5.14 24.60
N GLU A 188 6.48 5.36 25.61
CA GLU A 188 6.01 5.61 26.97
C GLU A 188 5.31 6.97 27.10
N HIS A 189 4.62 7.20 28.22
CA HIS A 189 3.95 8.47 28.44
C HIS A 189 4.95 9.64 28.38
N GLY A 190 4.74 10.55 27.42
CA GLY A 190 5.61 11.70 27.20
C GLY A 190 6.70 11.48 26.15
N GLU A 191 6.90 10.24 25.68
CA GLU A 191 7.83 9.95 24.58
C GLU A 191 7.21 10.28 23.23
N ILE A 192 8.08 10.67 22.29
CA ILE A 192 7.75 10.90 20.88
C ILE A 192 8.73 10.11 20.03
N TRP A 193 8.21 9.25 19.16
CA TRP A 193 8.98 8.48 18.20
C TRP A 193 8.66 8.96 16.79
N ASN A 194 9.69 9.26 16.00
CA ASN A 194 9.53 9.51 14.57
C ASN A 194 9.50 8.18 13.84
N LEU A 195 8.49 7.97 12.98
CA LEU A 195 8.49 6.83 12.09
C LEU A 195 9.29 7.19 10.84
N TRP A 196 10.52 6.69 10.77
CA TRP A 196 11.49 7.15 9.79
C TRP A 196 11.39 6.39 8.45
N PHE A 197 11.18 7.14 7.37
CA PHE A 197 11.27 6.65 5.99
C PHE A 197 12.45 7.33 5.31
N ASN A 198 13.57 6.61 5.17
CA ASN A 198 14.85 7.19 4.72
C ASN A 198 14.72 7.94 3.40
N GLU A 199 14.03 7.37 2.42
CA GLU A 199 13.91 7.94 1.07
C GLU A 199 13.05 9.22 1.07
N ILE A 200 12.04 9.28 1.95
CA ILE A 200 11.23 10.50 2.14
C ILE A 200 12.04 11.56 2.88
N ALA A 201 12.81 11.17 3.89
CA ALA A 201 13.71 12.07 4.62
C ALA A 201 14.78 12.66 3.70
N GLU A 202 15.39 11.87 2.83
CA GLU A 202 16.33 12.32 1.81
C GLU A 202 15.68 13.27 0.81
N SER A 203 14.49 12.93 0.31
CA SER A 203 13.72 13.81 -0.57
C SER A 203 13.37 15.16 0.08
N ALA A 204 13.06 15.14 1.38
CA ALA A 204 12.84 16.36 2.16
C ALA A 204 14.12 17.22 2.27
N LYS A 205 15.26 16.60 2.61
CA LYS A 205 16.56 17.30 2.67
C LYS A 205 16.90 17.94 1.32
N ALA A 206 16.71 17.22 0.22
CA ALA A 206 16.97 17.71 -1.13
C ALA A 206 16.12 18.95 -1.51
N LYS A 207 14.98 19.16 -0.82
CA LYS A 207 14.11 20.32 -0.97
C LYS A 207 14.32 21.41 0.09
N GLY A 208 15.36 21.29 0.93
CA GLY A 208 15.64 22.23 2.01
C GLY A 208 14.65 22.16 3.18
N LEU A 209 13.90 21.05 3.31
CA LEU A 209 13.00 20.82 4.43
C LEU A 209 13.72 20.07 5.54
N ASN A 210 13.35 20.33 6.79
CA ASN A 210 13.78 19.52 7.93
C ASN A 210 13.07 18.15 7.87
N PRO A 211 13.81 17.03 7.78
CA PRO A 211 13.22 15.70 7.71
C PRO A 211 12.31 15.34 8.88
N GLU A 212 12.61 15.79 10.09
CA GLU A 212 11.78 15.50 11.27
C GLU A 212 10.38 16.12 11.19
N ASP A 213 10.20 17.18 10.41
CA ASP A 213 8.92 17.85 10.25
C ASP A 213 8.01 17.16 9.22
N VAL A 214 8.60 16.33 8.35
CA VAL A 214 7.86 15.60 7.32
C VAL A 214 7.49 14.18 7.73
N MET A 215 8.08 13.65 8.81
CA MET A 215 7.83 12.28 9.27
C MET A 215 6.56 12.15 10.10
N PRO A 216 5.87 10.99 10.07
CA PRO A 216 4.80 10.69 11.01
C PRO A 216 5.39 10.50 12.41
N LYS A 217 4.61 10.82 13.43
CA LYS A 217 5.07 10.79 14.83
C LYS A 217 4.14 9.96 15.68
N ASN A 218 4.68 9.02 16.43
CA ASN A 218 3.95 8.33 17.48
C ASN A 218 4.29 8.95 18.82
N PHE A 219 3.32 9.17 19.69
CA PHE A 219 3.55 9.76 21.00
C PHE A 219 2.75 9.04 22.08
N GLY A 220 3.40 8.70 23.18
CA GLY A 220 2.76 7.98 24.27
C GLY A 220 1.99 8.93 25.18
N PHE A 221 0.75 8.55 25.52
CA PHE A 221 -0.04 9.23 26.54
C PHE A 221 -0.59 8.22 27.54
N LYS A 222 -1.16 8.70 28.65
CA LYS A 222 -1.68 7.82 29.71
C LYS A 222 -2.76 6.87 29.17
N GLY A 223 -2.37 5.61 28.94
CA GLY A 223 -3.26 4.53 28.48
C GLY A 223 -3.36 4.35 26.97
N GLY A 224 -2.49 4.98 26.16
CA GLY A 224 -2.53 4.81 24.71
C GLY A 224 -1.36 5.47 23.97
N VAL A 225 -1.39 5.34 22.66
CA VAL A 225 -0.43 5.93 21.71
C VAL A 225 -1.19 6.79 20.73
N GLY A 226 -0.79 8.04 20.58
CA GLY A 226 -1.25 8.91 19.50
C GLY A 226 -0.34 8.74 18.29
N HIS A 227 -0.93 8.72 17.11
CA HIS A 227 -0.23 8.79 15.84
C HIS A 227 -0.55 10.13 15.19
N ARG A 228 0.47 10.88 14.77
CA ARG A 228 0.36 12.12 14.01
C ARG A 228 0.84 11.85 12.60
N TYR A 229 -0.06 12.08 11.64
CA TYR A 229 0.28 12.00 10.23
C TYR A 229 1.20 13.17 9.83
N PRO A 230 1.94 13.04 8.73
CA PRO A 230 2.65 14.16 8.11
C PRO A 230 1.69 15.32 7.84
N ALA A 231 2.20 16.55 7.93
CA ALA A 231 1.40 17.70 7.55
C ALA A 231 0.94 17.58 6.09
N PHE A 232 -0.31 17.95 5.79
CA PHE A 232 -0.94 17.67 4.49
C PHE A 232 -0.17 18.26 3.29
N PHE A 233 0.57 19.36 3.48
CA PHE A 233 1.39 19.96 2.44
C PHE A 233 2.64 19.12 2.09
N HIS A 234 3.01 18.14 2.91
CA HIS A 234 4.08 17.17 2.64
C HIS A 234 3.59 15.88 1.97
N GLN A 235 2.28 15.69 1.74
CA GLN A 235 1.74 14.48 1.10
C GLN A 235 2.38 14.17 -0.27
N HIS A 236 2.84 15.19 -0.99
CA HIS A 236 3.51 15.01 -2.26
C HIS A 236 4.81 14.19 -2.16
N LEU A 237 5.54 14.24 -1.04
CA LEU A 237 6.73 13.42 -0.82
C LEU A 237 6.36 11.93 -0.72
N TYR A 238 5.26 11.64 -0.04
CA TYR A 238 4.73 10.29 0.11
C TYR A 238 4.19 9.74 -1.20
N ILE A 239 3.43 10.54 -1.95
CA ILE A 239 2.91 10.14 -3.27
C ILE A 239 4.07 9.82 -4.22
N ASN A 240 5.14 10.65 -4.22
CA ASN A 240 6.32 10.39 -5.03
C ASN A 240 6.98 9.07 -4.62
N ARG A 241 7.18 8.83 -3.32
CA ARG A 241 7.75 7.57 -2.84
C ARG A 241 6.89 6.36 -3.21
N MET A 242 5.58 6.45 -3.07
CA MET A 242 4.66 5.40 -3.50
C MET A 242 4.74 5.16 -5.02
N ALA A 243 4.89 6.22 -5.83
CA ALA A 243 5.02 6.11 -7.29
C ALA A 243 6.33 5.40 -7.69
N GLU A 244 7.43 5.69 -7.00
CA GLU A 244 8.70 4.96 -7.17
C GLU A 244 8.55 3.48 -6.85
N ILE A 245 7.98 3.15 -5.68
CA ILE A 245 7.74 1.76 -5.26
C ILE A 245 6.82 1.05 -6.26
N MET A 246 5.74 1.71 -6.71
CA MET A 246 4.85 1.20 -7.75
C MET A 246 5.60 0.91 -9.05
N GLY A 247 6.53 1.78 -9.46
CA GLY A 247 7.35 1.54 -10.65
C GLY A 247 8.20 0.28 -10.51
N HIS A 248 8.74 0.02 -9.32
CA HIS A 248 9.43 -1.24 -9.03
C HIS A 248 8.48 -2.44 -9.07
N ILE A 249 7.27 -2.32 -8.51
CA ILE A 249 6.25 -3.37 -8.59
C ILE A 249 5.87 -3.67 -10.05
N GLU A 250 5.59 -2.64 -10.87
CA GLU A 250 5.29 -2.78 -12.29
C GLU A 250 6.44 -3.46 -13.04
N ASN A 251 7.69 -3.05 -12.77
CA ASN A 251 8.85 -3.68 -13.41
C ASN A 251 8.97 -5.16 -13.01
N CYS A 252 8.79 -5.50 -11.72
CA CYS A 252 8.87 -6.89 -11.26
C CYS A 252 7.75 -7.76 -11.82
N LEU A 253 6.51 -7.24 -11.87
CA LEU A 253 5.32 -8.05 -12.15
C LEU A 253 4.91 -8.04 -13.64
N LEU A 254 5.11 -6.93 -14.35
CA LEU A 254 4.67 -6.78 -15.75
C LEU A 254 5.82 -6.92 -16.75
N ARG A 255 7.00 -6.42 -16.39
CA ARG A 255 8.14 -6.32 -17.31
C ARG A 255 9.17 -7.40 -17.01
N THR A 256 8.78 -8.66 -17.26
CA THR A 256 9.66 -9.85 -17.41
C THR A 256 11.03 -9.76 -16.71
N HIS A 257 11.03 -9.63 -15.38
CA HIS A 257 12.16 -10.03 -14.54
C HIS A 257 11.80 -11.37 -13.88
N PRO A 258 11.87 -12.50 -14.62
CA PRO A 258 11.42 -13.81 -14.13
C PRO A 258 12.20 -14.33 -12.91
N SER A 259 13.25 -13.61 -12.50
CA SER A 259 14.13 -13.97 -11.40
C SER A 259 14.00 -13.06 -10.18
N THR A 260 13.06 -12.09 -10.12
CA THR A 260 12.88 -11.31 -8.90
C THR A 260 12.43 -12.25 -7.77
N PRO A 261 13.18 -12.36 -6.68
CA PRO A 261 12.77 -13.17 -5.54
C PRO A 261 11.41 -12.72 -5.00
N LEU A 262 10.53 -13.68 -4.67
CA LEU A 262 9.21 -13.37 -4.11
C LEU A 262 9.32 -12.49 -2.85
N ASN A 263 10.32 -12.75 -2.00
CA ASN A 263 10.56 -11.94 -0.81
C ASN A 263 10.74 -10.45 -1.15
N ASP A 264 11.46 -10.13 -2.23
CA ASP A 264 11.73 -8.75 -2.64
C ASP A 264 10.44 -8.07 -3.13
N VAL A 265 9.59 -8.82 -3.84
CA VAL A 265 8.24 -8.33 -4.20
C VAL A 265 7.43 -8.04 -2.93
N LEU A 266 7.42 -8.95 -1.95
CA LEU A 266 6.66 -8.74 -0.72
C LEU A 266 7.18 -7.56 0.12
N VAL A 267 8.49 -7.30 0.11
CA VAL A 267 9.09 -6.08 0.71
C VAL A 267 8.54 -4.82 0.02
N LEU A 268 8.52 -4.78 -1.31
CA LEU A 268 7.94 -3.66 -2.05
C LEU A 268 6.46 -3.44 -1.72
N LEU A 269 5.69 -4.52 -1.59
CA LEU A 269 4.27 -4.44 -1.21
C LEU A 269 4.10 -3.88 0.22
N ALA A 270 4.90 -4.37 1.18
CA ALA A 270 4.88 -3.87 2.56
C ALA A 270 5.21 -2.37 2.62
N ASP A 271 6.26 -1.93 1.92
CA ASP A 271 6.67 -0.53 1.88
C ASP A 271 5.60 0.36 1.23
N TYR A 272 5.03 -0.07 0.10
CA TYR A 272 3.96 0.66 -0.57
C TYR A 272 2.75 0.86 0.36
N TYR A 273 2.33 -0.21 1.03
CA TYR A 273 1.22 -0.17 1.97
C TYR A 273 1.53 0.77 3.15
N GLN A 274 2.67 0.60 3.80
CA GLN A 274 3.02 1.38 4.98
C GLN A 274 3.17 2.87 4.67
N VAL A 275 3.85 3.22 3.58
CA VAL A 275 4.00 4.62 3.14
C VAL A 275 2.62 5.22 2.88
N GLY A 276 1.74 4.52 2.18
CA GLY A 276 0.40 5.02 1.86
C GLY A 276 -0.49 5.21 3.09
N ILE A 277 -0.43 4.29 4.06
CA ILE A 277 -1.19 4.39 5.32
C ILE A 277 -0.73 5.59 6.14
N ASN A 278 0.57 5.79 6.25
CA ASN A 278 1.13 6.92 6.99
C ASN A 278 0.97 8.26 6.27
N ALA A 279 0.77 8.26 4.95
CA ALA A 279 0.50 9.48 4.19
C ALA A 279 -0.91 10.04 4.42
N HIS A 280 -1.86 9.18 4.85
CA HIS A 280 -3.27 9.50 5.07
C HIS A 280 -3.86 10.39 3.95
N LEU A 281 -3.72 9.91 2.70
CA LEU A 281 -3.95 10.70 1.49
C LEU A 281 -5.38 11.22 1.37
N PHE A 282 -6.35 10.46 1.84
CA PHE A 282 -7.78 10.76 1.74
C PHE A 282 -8.42 10.95 3.11
N GLU A 283 -9.60 11.59 3.15
CA GLU A 283 -10.34 11.75 4.40
C GLU A 283 -10.79 10.40 4.98
N ARG A 284 -11.10 9.42 4.10
CA ARG A 284 -11.62 8.10 4.48
C ARG A 284 -11.09 7.01 3.55
N VAL A 285 -11.35 5.75 3.95
CA VAL A 285 -11.15 4.54 3.13
C VAL A 285 -9.67 4.25 2.76
N ASN A 286 -8.68 4.99 3.28
CA ASN A 286 -7.25 4.76 2.99
C ASN A 286 -6.82 3.29 3.21
N ASN A 287 -7.20 2.68 4.33
CA ASN A 287 -6.88 1.28 4.64
C ASN A 287 -7.47 0.30 3.63
N SER A 288 -8.77 0.42 3.37
CA SER A 288 -9.47 -0.47 2.43
C SER A 288 -8.95 -0.28 1.00
N LEU A 289 -8.64 0.95 0.59
CA LEU A 289 -8.07 1.27 -0.72
C LEU A 289 -6.69 0.63 -0.92
N LEU A 290 -5.79 0.81 0.04
CA LEU A 290 -4.44 0.28 -0.11
C LEU A 290 -4.41 -1.25 0.04
N MET A 291 -5.22 -1.81 0.94
CA MET A 291 -5.34 -3.27 1.04
C MET A 291 -6.02 -3.89 -0.17
N ASN A 292 -6.93 -3.17 -0.84
CA ASN A 292 -7.49 -3.56 -2.13
C ASN A 292 -6.38 -3.79 -3.18
N GLN A 293 -5.46 -2.84 -3.28
CA GLN A 293 -4.32 -2.95 -4.19
C GLN A 293 -3.34 -4.05 -3.75
N MET A 294 -3.09 -4.21 -2.45
CA MET A 294 -2.23 -5.30 -1.95
C MET A 294 -2.79 -6.67 -2.30
N ASN A 295 -4.09 -6.86 -2.07
CA ASN A 295 -4.75 -8.12 -2.40
C ASN A 295 -4.80 -8.36 -3.90
N TYR A 296 -5.00 -7.32 -4.71
CA TYR A 296 -4.83 -7.42 -6.16
C TYR A 296 -3.44 -7.95 -6.53
N PHE A 297 -2.36 -7.36 -5.99
CA PHE A 297 -1.01 -7.80 -6.29
C PHE A 297 -0.71 -9.22 -5.83
N LEU A 298 -1.11 -9.59 -4.61
CA LEU A 298 -0.94 -10.96 -4.10
C LEU A 298 -1.64 -11.97 -5.02
N HIS A 299 -2.86 -11.68 -5.45
CA HIS A 299 -3.56 -12.53 -6.41
C HIS A 299 -2.93 -12.52 -7.81
N TYR A 300 -2.36 -11.39 -8.25
CA TYR A 300 -1.63 -11.28 -9.51
C TYR A 300 -0.47 -12.29 -9.57
N ILE A 301 0.24 -12.48 -8.45
CA ILE A 301 1.35 -13.44 -8.33
C ILE A 301 0.91 -14.84 -7.85
N GLY A 302 -0.39 -15.14 -7.89
CA GLY A 302 -0.94 -16.46 -7.57
C GLY A 302 -1.00 -16.77 -6.08
N LEU A 303 -0.96 -15.77 -5.21
CA LEU A 303 -1.17 -15.91 -3.77
C LEU A 303 -2.62 -15.57 -3.38
N ARG A 304 -2.97 -15.90 -2.15
CA ARG A 304 -4.20 -15.47 -1.48
C ARG A 304 -3.98 -14.09 -0.88
N GLY A 305 -5.00 -13.24 -0.99
CA GLY A 305 -5.05 -11.96 -0.27
C GLY A 305 -5.06 -12.14 1.25
N ILE A 306 -4.80 -11.05 1.95
CA ILE A 306 -4.79 -10.95 3.41
C ILE A 306 -5.77 -9.85 3.86
N SER A 307 -6.34 -10.03 5.04
CA SER A 307 -7.13 -8.96 5.67
C SER A 307 -6.21 -7.88 6.24
N HIS A 308 -6.57 -6.60 6.13
CA HIS A 308 -5.79 -5.53 6.76
C HIS A 308 -5.72 -5.69 8.30
N GLY A 309 -6.83 -5.99 8.98
CA GLY A 309 -6.78 -6.54 10.35
C GLY A 309 -6.03 -5.67 11.38
N SER A 310 -4.93 -6.21 11.92
CA SER A 310 -4.00 -5.50 12.80
C SER A 310 -2.90 -4.76 12.03
N LEU A 311 -2.73 -5.03 10.74
CA LEU A 311 -1.70 -4.40 9.90
C LEU A 311 -1.91 -2.90 9.78
N ASP A 312 -3.17 -2.44 9.79
CA ASP A 312 -3.53 -1.01 9.83
C ASP A 312 -2.82 -0.30 10.97
N TYR A 313 -2.82 -0.95 12.14
CA TYR A 313 -2.25 -0.42 13.37
C TYR A 313 -0.74 -0.54 13.31
N LEU A 314 -0.24 -1.74 12.97
CA LEU A 314 1.18 -2.05 12.90
C LEU A 314 1.91 -1.11 11.94
N ALA A 315 1.29 -0.76 10.81
CA ALA A 315 1.83 0.18 9.84
C ALA A 315 2.08 1.58 10.42
N LEU A 316 1.28 2.02 11.40
CA LEU A 316 1.37 3.37 11.98
C LEU A 316 2.51 3.54 12.99
N TYR A 317 2.96 2.46 13.63
CA TYR A 317 3.95 2.58 14.73
C TYR A 317 5.16 1.66 14.64
N LYS A 318 5.15 0.62 13.80
CA LYS A 318 6.35 -0.20 13.56
C LYS A 318 7.27 0.52 12.59
N VAL A 319 8.57 0.52 12.88
CA VAL A 319 9.58 0.97 11.91
C VAL A 319 9.50 0.12 10.63
N PRO A 320 9.92 0.64 9.46
CA PRO A 320 9.74 -0.06 8.18
C PRO A 320 10.27 -1.50 8.17
N GLU A 321 11.45 -1.72 8.73
CA GLU A 321 12.09 -3.04 8.82
C GLU A 321 11.21 -4.06 9.57
N ASP A 322 10.68 -3.66 10.73
CA ASP A 322 9.79 -4.51 11.53
C ASP A 322 8.47 -4.76 10.81
N PHE A 323 7.90 -3.71 10.20
CA PHE A 323 6.62 -3.83 9.50
C PHE A 323 6.72 -4.77 8.30
N ARG A 324 7.82 -4.72 7.52
CA ARG A 324 8.08 -5.66 6.42
C ARG A 324 8.02 -7.10 6.92
N GLY A 325 8.73 -7.43 8.00
CA GLY A 325 8.72 -8.77 8.59
C GLY A 325 7.33 -9.24 9.01
N ILE A 326 6.55 -8.35 9.62
CA ILE A 326 5.15 -8.60 10.03
C ILE A 326 4.24 -8.84 8.82
N PHE A 327 4.33 -8.00 7.80
CA PHE A 327 3.53 -8.11 6.59
C PHE A 327 3.83 -9.41 5.84
N ILE A 328 5.11 -9.72 5.63
CA ILE A 328 5.57 -10.95 4.98
C ILE A 328 5.09 -12.18 5.74
N LYS A 329 5.22 -12.17 7.07
CA LYS A 329 4.70 -13.25 7.92
C LYS A 329 3.21 -13.46 7.73
N ALA A 330 2.41 -12.39 7.71
CA ALA A 330 0.96 -12.48 7.48
C ALA A 330 0.63 -13.09 6.11
N VAL A 331 1.40 -12.75 5.06
CA VAL A 331 1.26 -13.36 3.73
C VAL A 331 1.59 -14.85 3.76
N ILE A 332 2.70 -15.25 4.40
CA ILE A 332 3.15 -16.65 4.50
C ILE A 332 2.13 -17.49 5.28
N GLU A 333 1.66 -17.01 6.42
CA GLU A 333 0.67 -17.70 7.25
C GLU A 333 -0.63 -17.97 6.48
N ARG A 334 -1.03 -17.03 5.60
CA ARG A 334 -2.22 -17.21 4.76
C ARG A 334 -1.99 -18.11 3.55
N ASN A 335 -0.74 -18.35 3.18
CA ASN A 335 -0.34 -19.13 2.01
C ASN A 335 0.61 -20.27 2.41
N PRO A 336 0.11 -21.28 3.16
CA PRO A 336 0.91 -22.42 3.60
C PRO A 336 1.35 -23.22 2.37
N GLY A 337 2.61 -23.08 2.01
CA GLY A 337 3.18 -23.62 0.77
C GLY A 337 4.31 -22.76 0.22
N ILE A 338 4.35 -21.48 0.58
CA ILE A 338 5.44 -20.57 0.19
C ILE A 338 6.67 -20.72 1.09
N GLY A 339 6.53 -21.22 2.33
CA GLY A 339 7.58 -21.14 3.37
C GLY A 339 8.22 -22.46 3.80
N ARG A 340 8.60 -23.37 2.88
CA ARG A 340 9.38 -24.58 3.22
C ARG A 340 10.57 -24.81 2.30
#